data_AF-A0A1G9HYQ6-F1
#
_entry.id   AF-A0A1G9HYQ6-F1
#
_cell.length_a   1.000
_cell.length_b   1.000
_cell.length_c   1.000
_cell.angle_alpha   90.00
_cell.angle_beta   90.00
_cell.angle_gamma   90.00
#
_symmetry.space_group_name_H-M   'P 1'
#
loop_
_entity.id
_entity.type
_entity.pdbx_description
1 polymer ?
#
loop_
_entity_poly.entity_id
_entity_poly.type
_entity_poly.pdbx_seq_one_letter_code
_entity_poly.pdbx_strand_id
1 'polypeptide(L)'
;MSTPQTPLHQPSIEFYRSYHYSRCAYVVKKSRDVAGVEALYDTALNNGLAAIVASAWPGDELSGKQVKAAKGLLDVLSEKAKNGSTTDPTEKLDRYRVRVVGISVDSAGVITLTVSRWSAVDEPKPSQIPHWDSYPPHDVVKIDTVTLRAAIEIVYPVRHGRLSKGELNISHVEALVALSEHPILGGFLNEEIDDQLLTEHARDAWLQGSAADYVTFLGDEEVARRIETADDYLPFDPKDRLTSEPLQECPVCWNDTMVCGSSDVFGMGIGAGTCVVCGYTRSAAIADDEAMNWKMQNLPED
;
A
#
# COMPACT_ATOMS: atom_id res chain seq x y z
N MET A 1 -15.86 -32.52 20.19
CA MET A 1 -15.38 -32.79 18.83
C MET A 1 -14.57 -31.58 18.42
N SER A 2 -13.25 -31.63 18.55
CA SER A 2 -12.38 -30.51 18.21
C SER A 2 -12.37 -30.33 16.70
N THR A 3 -12.81 -29.17 16.23
CA THR A 3 -12.63 -28.73 14.85
C THR A 3 -11.14 -28.80 14.50
N PRO A 4 -10.76 -29.42 13.37
CA PRO A 4 -9.37 -29.37 12.94
C PRO A 4 -9.07 -27.92 12.58
N GLN A 5 -8.21 -27.28 13.38
CA GLN A 5 -7.64 -25.98 13.04
C GLN A 5 -6.95 -26.12 11.68
N THR A 6 -7.48 -25.44 10.68
CA THR A 6 -6.79 -25.27 9.41
C THR A 6 -5.44 -24.61 9.71
N PRO A 7 -4.30 -25.22 9.36
CA PRO A 7 -3.01 -24.60 9.62
C PRO A 7 -2.98 -23.24 8.93
N LEU A 8 -2.70 -22.18 9.69
CA LEU A 8 -2.41 -20.85 9.17
C LEU A 8 -1.39 -21.03 8.05
N HIS A 9 -1.81 -20.76 6.82
CA HIS A 9 -0.99 -20.93 5.63
C HIS A 9 0.23 -20.03 5.79
N GLN A 10 1.40 -20.61 6.06
CA GLN A 10 2.63 -19.82 6.19
C GLN A 10 2.82 -18.99 4.91
N PRO A 11 3.09 -17.67 5.02
CA PRO A 11 3.31 -16.85 3.85
C PRO A 11 4.51 -17.39 3.06
N SER A 12 4.43 -17.35 1.73
CA SER A 12 5.55 -17.78 0.89
C SER A 12 6.76 -16.87 1.08
N ILE A 13 7.94 -17.36 0.70
CA ILE A 13 9.17 -16.55 0.80
C ILE A 13 9.12 -15.33 -0.14
N GLU A 14 8.41 -15.43 -1.26
CA GLU A 14 8.14 -14.35 -2.21
C GLU A 14 7.28 -13.25 -1.58
N PHE A 15 6.29 -13.63 -0.76
CA PHE A 15 5.48 -12.66 0.00
C PHE A 15 6.35 -11.86 0.97
N TYR A 16 7.20 -12.53 1.75
CA TYR A 16 8.08 -11.84 2.70
C TYR A 16 9.07 -10.91 2.00
N ARG A 17 9.63 -11.33 0.86
CA ARG A 17 10.52 -10.48 0.05
C ARG A 17 9.78 -9.26 -0.49
N SER A 18 8.59 -9.44 -1.04
CA SER A 18 7.77 -8.35 -1.57
C SER A 18 7.41 -7.35 -0.46
N TYR A 19 7.02 -7.85 0.71
CA TYR A 19 6.75 -7.03 1.90
C TYR A 19 7.97 -6.23 2.35
N HIS A 20 9.16 -6.84 2.43
CA HIS A 20 10.37 -6.12 2.80
C HIS A 20 10.80 -5.11 1.74
N TYR A 21 10.59 -5.40 0.46
CA TYR A 21 10.78 -4.43 -0.61
C TYR A 21 9.90 -3.21 -0.39
N SER A 22 8.57 -3.38 -0.29
CA SER A 22 7.62 -2.26 -0.24
C SER A 22 7.89 -1.34 0.93
N ARG A 23 8.10 -1.89 2.14
CA ARG A 23 8.44 -1.09 3.32
C ARG A 23 9.72 -0.28 3.16
N CYS A 24 10.80 -0.91 2.71
CA CYS A 24 12.08 -0.23 2.61
C CYS A 24 12.10 0.78 1.45
N ALA A 25 11.55 0.42 0.29
CA ALA A 25 11.46 1.31 -0.86
C ALA A 25 10.53 2.50 -0.61
N TYR A 26 9.44 2.32 0.15
CA TYR A 26 8.57 3.43 0.56
C TYR A 26 9.30 4.45 1.42
N VAL A 27 10.05 4.00 2.44
CA VAL A 27 10.83 4.91 3.30
C VAL A 27 11.88 5.67 2.48
N VAL A 28 12.58 4.97 1.59
CA VAL A 28 13.58 5.57 0.67
C VAL A 28 12.93 6.58 -0.28
N LYS A 29 11.72 6.30 -0.79
CA LYS A 29 10.92 7.21 -1.63
C LYS A 29 10.52 8.47 -0.85
N LYS A 30 10.07 8.32 0.39
CA LYS A 30 9.55 9.43 1.22
C LYS A 30 10.64 10.36 1.72
N SER A 31 11.79 9.82 2.13
CA SER A 31 12.88 10.64 2.65
C SER A 31 14.25 10.02 2.38
N ARG A 32 15.08 10.78 1.66
CA ARG A 32 16.47 10.44 1.35
C ARG A 32 17.44 10.81 2.48
N ASP A 33 16.99 11.63 3.43
CA ASP A 33 17.83 12.17 4.51
C ASP A 33 17.73 11.35 5.81
N VAL A 34 17.05 10.18 5.76
CA VAL A 34 16.97 9.28 6.91
C VAL A 34 18.33 8.61 7.13
N ALA A 35 18.80 8.61 8.37
CA ALA A 35 20.00 7.88 8.75
C ALA A 35 19.87 6.39 8.38
N GLY A 36 20.81 5.88 7.58
CA GLY A 36 20.80 4.49 7.11
C GLY A 36 19.97 4.23 5.86
N VAL A 37 19.60 5.27 5.09
CA VAL A 37 18.90 5.14 3.81
C VAL A 37 19.57 4.16 2.85
N GLU A 38 20.90 4.06 2.85
CA GLU A 38 21.65 3.11 2.01
C GLU A 38 21.38 1.66 2.38
N ALA A 39 21.24 1.36 3.69
CA ALA A 39 20.90 0.03 4.16
C ALA A 39 19.46 -0.34 3.81
N LEU A 40 18.53 0.63 3.90
CA LEU A 40 17.15 0.45 3.46
C LEU A 40 17.09 0.22 1.94
N TYR A 41 17.85 0.99 1.16
CA TYR A 41 17.94 0.83 -0.28
C TYR A 41 18.48 -0.56 -0.67
N ASP A 42 19.59 -1.02 -0.07
CA ASP A 42 20.13 -2.37 -0.33
C ASP A 42 19.13 -3.47 0.05
N THR A 43 18.45 -3.30 1.19
CA THR A 43 17.41 -4.24 1.65
C THR A 43 16.26 -4.31 0.65
N ALA A 44 15.75 -3.16 0.21
CA ALA A 44 14.68 -3.09 -0.78
C ALA A 44 15.12 -3.77 -2.08
N LEU A 45 16.25 -3.34 -2.65
CA LEU A 45 16.72 -3.81 -3.95
C LEU A 45 16.95 -5.33 -3.97
N ASN A 46 17.61 -5.89 -2.96
CA ASN A 46 17.84 -7.33 -2.88
C ASN A 46 16.53 -8.12 -2.83
N ASN A 47 15.59 -7.70 -1.97
CA ASN A 47 14.33 -8.42 -1.80
C ASN A 47 13.43 -8.28 -3.04
N GLY A 48 13.34 -7.07 -3.61
CA GLY A 48 12.52 -6.81 -4.80
C GLY A 48 12.98 -7.64 -6.01
N LEU A 49 14.29 -7.61 -6.32
CA LEU A 49 14.84 -8.41 -7.41
C LEU A 49 14.71 -9.92 -7.16
N ALA A 50 14.89 -10.37 -5.92
CA ALA A 50 14.77 -11.78 -5.59
C ALA A 50 13.32 -12.28 -5.72
N ALA A 51 12.33 -11.46 -5.36
CA ALA A 51 10.91 -11.78 -5.56
C ALA A 51 10.56 -11.81 -7.06
N ILE A 52 11.03 -10.83 -7.84
CA ILE A 52 10.82 -10.81 -9.30
C ILE A 52 11.39 -12.08 -9.94
N VAL A 53 12.67 -12.38 -9.70
CA VAL A 53 13.31 -13.57 -10.29
C VAL A 53 12.64 -14.85 -9.84
N ALA A 54 12.38 -15.04 -8.54
CA ALA A 54 11.74 -16.25 -8.03
C ALA A 54 10.32 -16.46 -8.58
N SER A 55 9.55 -15.38 -8.76
CA SER A 55 8.18 -15.45 -9.27
C SER A 55 8.11 -15.89 -10.74
N ALA A 56 9.12 -15.53 -11.54
CA ALA A 56 9.21 -15.88 -12.95
C ALA A 56 10.00 -17.18 -13.20
N TRP A 57 11.19 -17.30 -12.61
CA TRP A 57 12.11 -18.44 -12.78
C TRP A 57 12.56 -18.97 -11.41
N PRO A 58 11.73 -19.79 -10.75
CA PRO A 58 12.06 -20.32 -9.43
C PRO A 58 13.40 -21.08 -9.42
N GLY A 59 14.26 -20.74 -8.46
CA GLY A 59 15.58 -21.33 -8.28
C GLY A 59 16.71 -20.51 -8.90
N ASP A 60 16.44 -19.68 -9.91
CA ASP A 60 17.45 -18.84 -10.55
C ASP A 60 17.88 -17.67 -9.64
N GLU A 61 17.10 -17.34 -8.61
CA GLU A 61 17.48 -16.35 -7.60
C GLU A 61 18.54 -16.89 -6.61
N LEU A 62 18.87 -18.18 -6.67
CA LEU A 62 19.75 -18.85 -5.72
C LEU A 62 21.17 -19.04 -6.26
N SER A 63 22.13 -19.01 -5.34
CA SER A 63 23.51 -19.46 -5.51
C SER A 63 23.77 -20.56 -4.49
N GLY A 64 23.46 -21.80 -4.87
CA GLY A 64 23.40 -22.93 -3.94
C GLY A 64 22.19 -22.82 -3.01
N LYS A 65 22.41 -22.69 -1.70
CA LYS A 65 21.32 -22.53 -0.70
C LYS A 65 21.05 -21.08 -0.30
N GLN A 66 21.81 -20.14 -0.85
CA GLN A 66 21.72 -18.72 -0.50
C GLN A 66 21.14 -17.92 -1.66
N VAL A 67 20.43 -16.84 -1.35
CA VAL A 67 19.93 -15.90 -2.36
C VAL A 67 21.10 -15.13 -2.96
N LYS A 68 21.11 -14.96 -4.29
CA LYS A 68 22.08 -14.11 -4.98
C LYS A 68 21.95 -12.66 -4.46
N ALA A 69 23.08 -11.97 -4.37
CA ALA A 69 23.05 -10.52 -4.16
C ALA A 69 22.42 -9.80 -5.37
N ALA A 70 21.95 -8.57 -5.18
CA ALA A 70 21.28 -7.75 -6.19
C ALA A 70 22.05 -7.70 -7.51
N LYS A 71 23.38 -7.58 -7.47
CA LYS A 71 24.23 -7.63 -8.66
C LYS A 71 24.05 -8.94 -9.45
N GLY A 72 24.07 -10.07 -8.75
CA GLY A 72 23.86 -11.38 -9.37
C GLY A 72 22.42 -11.59 -9.84
N LEU A 73 21.43 -10.99 -9.20
CA LEU A 73 20.04 -11.02 -9.67
C LEU A 73 19.84 -10.17 -10.93
N LEU A 74 20.50 -9.02 -11.03
CA LEU A 74 20.54 -8.22 -12.26
C LEU A 74 21.28 -8.95 -13.38
N ASP A 75 22.31 -9.74 -13.06
CA ASP A 75 22.99 -10.59 -14.04
C ASP A 75 22.03 -11.66 -14.60
N VAL A 76 21.26 -12.33 -13.74
CA VAL A 76 20.21 -13.28 -14.16
C VAL A 76 19.20 -12.61 -15.09
N LEU A 77 18.65 -11.45 -14.71
CA LEU A 77 17.70 -10.72 -15.56
C LEU A 77 18.31 -10.33 -16.91
N SER A 78 19.57 -9.87 -16.91
CA SER A 78 20.29 -9.50 -18.14
C SER A 78 20.51 -10.70 -19.05
N GLU A 79 20.81 -11.88 -18.50
CA GLU A 79 20.96 -13.12 -19.27
C GLU A 79 19.61 -13.60 -19.84
N LYS A 80 18.54 -13.56 -19.04
CA LYS A 80 17.18 -13.87 -19.51
C LYS A 80 16.77 -12.95 -20.66
N ALA A 81 17.08 -11.66 -20.55
CA ALA A 81 16.75 -10.69 -21.59
C ALA A 81 17.53 -10.93 -22.89
N LYS A 82 18.82 -11.22 -22.80
CA LYS A 82 19.65 -11.57 -23.98
C LYS A 82 19.16 -12.83 -24.68
N ASN A 83 18.68 -13.81 -23.90
CA ASN A 83 18.22 -15.09 -24.42
C ASN A 83 16.74 -15.08 -24.81
N GLY A 84 16.01 -13.96 -24.61
CA GLY A 84 14.56 -13.90 -24.81
C GLY A 84 13.80 -14.93 -23.98
N SER A 85 14.29 -15.27 -22.79
CA SER A 85 13.75 -16.36 -21.97
C SER A 85 12.38 -15.99 -21.40
N THR A 86 11.33 -16.64 -21.88
CA THR A 86 9.97 -16.56 -21.32
C THR A 86 9.71 -17.71 -20.35
N THR A 87 8.68 -17.58 -19.53
CA THR A 87 8.19 -18.68 -18.68
C THR A 87 7.31 -19.64 -19.49
N ASP A 88 7.22 -20.91 -19.07
CA ASP A 88 6.41 -21.92 -19.75
C ASP A 88 4.91 -21.53 -19.70
N PRO A 89 4.23 -21.42 -20.86
CA PRO A 89 2.81 -21.06 -20.91
C PRO A 89 1.88 -22.14 -20.33
N THR A 90 2.36 -23.36 -20.13
CA THR A 90 1.62 -24.49 -19.56
C THR A 90 1.77 -24.61 -18.05
N GLU A 91 2.74 -23.89 -17.46
CA GLU A 91 2.93 -23.89 -16.02
C GLU A 91 1.75 -23.23 -15.32
N LYS A 92 1.17 -23.92 -14.34
CA LYS A 92 0.12 -23.38 -13.47
C LYS A 92 0.72 -22.28 -12.61
N LEU A 93 0.17 -21.08 -12.72
CA LEU A 93 0.48 -20.00 -11.80
C LEU A 93 -0.26 -20.26 -10.48
N ASP A 94 0.37 -19.91 -9.37
CA ASP A 94 -0.31 -19.66 -8.10
C ASP A 94 -0.28 -18.14 -7.81
N ARG A 95 -0.84 -17.72 -6.68
CA ARG A 95 -0.93 -16.31 -6.28
C ARG A 95 0.43 -15.58 -6.16
N TYR A 96 1.56 -16.28 -6.16
CA TYR A 96 2.91 -15.74 -6.02
C TYR A 96 3.78 -15.96 -7.26
N ARG A 97 3.19 -16.46 -8.35
CA ARG A 97 3.87 -16.67 -9.62
C ARG A 97 3.36 -15.67 -10.66
N VAL A 98 4.29 -15.17 -11.47
CA VAL A 98 3.96 -14.42 -12.66
C VAL A 98 4.49 -15.16 -13.87
N ARG A 99 3.85 -14.96 -15.01
CA ARG A 99 4.32 -15.47 -16.29
C ARG A 99 4.96 -14.34 -17.07
N VAL A 100 6.22 -14.48 -17.42
CA VAL A 100 6.93 -13.57 -18.32
C VAL A 100 6.63 -14.03 -19.76
N VAL A 101 5.81 -13.25 -20.45
CA VAL A 101 5.42 -13.50 -21.86
C VAL A 101 6.37 -12.84 -22.85
N GLY A 102 7.12 -11.84 -22.39
CA GLY A 102 8.11 -11.14 -23.20
C GLY A 102 9.19 -10.53 -22.32
N ILE A 103 10.42 -10.54 -22.81
CA ILE A 103 11.56 -9.86 -22.18
C ILE A 103 12.46 -9.28 -23.27
N SER A 104 12.88 -8.04 -23.08
CA SER A 104 13.81 -7.37 -23.99
C SER A 104 14.71 -6.41 -23.21
N VAL A 105 15.83 -6.03 -23.80
CA VAL A 105 16.75 -5.03 -23.26
C VAL A 105 17.04 -3.99 -24.34
N ASP A 106 16.96 -2.72 -23.98
CA ASP A 106 17.28 -1.62 -24.90
C ASP A 106 18.77 -1.24 -24.88
N SER A 107 19.17 -0.30 -25.73
CA SER A 107 20.54 0.20 -25.80
C SER A 107 21.00 0.97 -24.56
N ALA A 108 20.06 1.43 -23.73
CA ALA A 108 20.34 2.10 -22.46
C ALA A 108 20.51 1.12 -21.30
N GLY A 109 20.27 -0.18 -21.51
CA GLY A 109 20.35 -1.21 -20.48
C GLY A 109 19.10 -1.32 -19.61
N VAL A 110 17.96 -0.79 -20.08
CA VAL A 110 16.67 -0.98 -19.44
C VAL A 110 16.07 -2.29 -19.93
N ILE A 111 15.79 -3.20 -18.99
CA ILE A 111 15.08 -4.44 -19.28
C ILE A 111 13.59 -4.16 -19.21
N THR A 112 12.85 -4.52 -20.26
CA THR A 112 11.39 -4.48 -20.27
C THR A 112 10.84 -5.90 -20.15
N LEU A 113 10.10 -6.17 -19.08
CA LEU A 113 9.35 -7.41 -18.88
C LEU A 113 7.89 -7.16 -19.26
N THR A 114 7.31 -8.11 -19.99
CA THR A 114 5.87 -8.18 -20.20
C THR A 114 5.36 -9.38 -19.41
N VAL A 115 4.52 -9.14 -18.41
CA VAL A 115 4.11 -10.16 -17.44
C VAL A 115 2.59 -10.32 -17.37
N SER A 116 2.11 -11.54 -17.12
CA SER A 116 0.70 -11.84 -16.83
C SER A 116 0.53 -12.43 -15.42
N ARG A 117 -0.53 -12.00 -14.73
CA ARG A 117 -0.86 -12.40 -13.35
C ARG A 117 -1.62 -13.72 -13.29
N TRP A 118 -1.68 -14.31 -12.08
CA TRP A 118 -2.43 -15.54 -11.76
C TRP A 118 -3.91 -15.50 -12.17
N SER A 119 -4.58 -14.35 -12.06
CA SER A 119 -6.00 -14.21 -12.42
C SER A 119 -6.30 -14.32 -13.92
N ALA A 120 -5.27 -14.46 -14.77
CA ALA A 120 -5.39 -14.53 -16.22
C ALA A 120 -5.48 -15.97 -16.77
N VAL A 121 -5.28 -17.02 -15.94
CA VAL A 121 -5.03 -18.39 -16.45
C VAL A 121 -6.18 -19.37 -16.21
N ASP A 122 -7.16 -19.05 -15.35
CA ASP A 122 -8.32 -19.91 -15.11
C ASP A 122 -9.64 -19.22 -15.46
N GLU A 123 -9.91 -19.11 -16.77
CA GLU A 123 -11.12 -19.68 -17.41
C GLU A 123 -11.05 -19.53 -18.93
N PRO A 124 -11.19 -20.64 -19.68
CA PRO A 124 -12.19 -20.59 -20.75
C PRO A 124 -13.04 -21.85 -20.77
N LYS A 125 -14.37 -21.70 -20.66
CA LYS A 125 -15.31 -22.64 -21.28
C LYS A 125 -15.48 -22.23 -22.75
N PRO A 126 -14.94 -22.99 -23.73
CA PRO A 126 -14.76 -22.51 -25.11
C PRO A 126 -16.02 -22.44 -25.98
N SER A 127 -17.23 -22.34 -25.44
CA SER A 127 -18.46 -22.47 -26.23
C SER A 127 -19.42 -21.27 -26.22
N GLN A 128 -19.09 -20.13 -25.60
CA GLN A 128 -20.06 -19.02 -25.46
C GLN A 128 -19.52 -17.59 -25.57
N ILE A 129 -18.35 -17.31 -26.17
CA ILE A 129 -17.88 -15.92 -26.26
C ILE A 129 -17.72 -15.47 -27.73
N PRO A 130 -18.44 -14.42 -28.16
CA PRO A 130 -18.21 -13.77 -29.45
C PRO A 130 -16.84 -13.08 -29.47
N HIS A 131 -16.04 -13.44 -30.47
CA HIS A 131 -14.86 -12.76 -31.01
C HIS A 131 -14.96 -11.21 -31.07
N TRP A 132 -14.49 -10.51 -30.05
CA TRP A 132 -13.81 -9.21 -30.17
C TRP A 132 -12.99 -8.98 -28.89
N ASP A 133 -11.68 -9.09 -29.05
CA ASP A 133 -10.61 -8.48 -28.25
C ASP A 133 -10.81 -8.24 -26.74
N SER A 134 -10.12 -9.05 -25.93
CA SER A 134 -9.29 -8.59 -24.79
C SER A 134 -8.52 -9.78 -24.22
N TYR A 135 -7.28 -9.97 -24.67
CA TYR A 135 -6.29 -10.72 -23.90
C TYR A 135 -6.09 -10.01 -22.54
N PRO A 136 -5.84 -10.75 -21.45
CA PRO A 136 -5.68 -10.17 -20.11
C PRO A 136 -4.58 -9.09 -20.11
N PRO A 137 -4.71 -8.00 -19.33
CA PRO A 137 -3.75 -6.91 -19.35
C PRO A 137 -2.39 -7.43 -18.92
N HIS A 138 -1.46 -7.47 -19.87
CA HIS A 138 -0.07 -7.68 -19.53
C HIS A 138 0.46 -6.42 -18.88
N ASP A 139 1.06 -6.55 -17.71
CA ASP A 139 1.80 -5.44 -17.11
C ASP A 139 3.17 -5.34 -17.80
N VAL A 140 3.56 -4.12 -18.13
CA VAL A 140 4.89 -3.83 -18.69
C VAL A 140 5.73 -3.23 -17.58
N VAL A 141 6.76 -3.96 -17.17
CA VAL A 141 7.65 -3.57 -16.06
C VAL A 141 9.01 -3.19 -16.63
N LYS A 142 9.51 -2.01 -16.25
CA LYS A 142 10.83 -1.54 -16.67
C LYS A 142 11.83 -1.64 -15.52
N ILE A 143 12.99 -2.21 -15.81
CA ILE A 143 14.09 -2.41 -14.86
C ILE A 143 15.34 -1.74 -15.42
N ASP A 144 15.68 -0.55 -14.90
CA ASP A 144 16.91 0.16 -15.27
C ASP A 144 18.13 -0.48 -14.62
N THR A 145 18.76 -1.42 -15.33
CA THR A 145 19.88 -2.18 -14.76
C THR A 145 21.14 -1.35 -14.59
N VAL A 146 21.33 -0.28 -15.37
CA VAL A 146 22.52 0.56 -15.31
C VAL A 146 22.47 1.42 -14.04
N THR A 147 21.35 2.11 -13.83
CA THR A 147 21.14 2.96 -12.65
C THR A 147 21.12 2.13 -11.36
N LEU A 148 20.48 0.96 -11.37
CA LEU A 148 20.47 0.05 -10.22
C LEU A 148 21.87 -0.50 -9.89
N ARG A 149 22.71 -0.81 -10.90
CA ARG A 149 24.10 -1.24 -10.68
C ARG A 149 24.96 -0.12 -10.09
N ALA A 150 24.79 1.11 -10.57
CA ALA A 150 25.49 2.26 -10.01
C ALA A 150 25.14 2.46 -8.52
N ALA A 151 23.84 2.32 -8.18
CA ALA A 151 23.39 2.38 -6.80
C ALA A 151 23.98 1.26 -5.91
N ILE A 152 24.11 0.03 -6.44
CA ILE A 152 24.74 -1.09 -5.70
C ILE A 152 26.17 -0.74 -5.28
N GLU A 153 26.97 -0.11 -6.15
CA GLU A 153 28.35 0.24 -5.82
C GLU A 153 28.45 1.29 -4.69
N ILE A 154 27.39 2.10 -4.51
CA ILE A 154 27.29 3.09 -3.43
C ILE A 154 26.93 2.42 -2.09
N VAL A 155 25.95 1.51 -2.10
CA VAL A 155 25.37 0.91 -0.86
C VAL A 155 26.13 -0.34 -0.39
N TYR A 156 26.82 -1.05 -1.28
CA TYR A 156 27.56 -2.27 -0.95
C TYR A 156 28.57 -2.11 0.20
N PRO A 157 29.36 -1.03 0.30
CA PRO A 157 30.25 -0.79 1.44
C PRO A 157 29.51 -0.74 2.79
N VAL A 158 28.33 -0.10 2.82
CA VAL A 158 27.52 0.08 4.05
C VAL A 158 27.07 -1.25 4.61
N ARG A 159 26.68 -2.19 3.74
CA ARG A 159 26.35 -3.57 4.11
C ARG A 159 27.50 -4.30 4.82
N HIS A 160 28.74 -3.92 4.55
CA HIS A 160 29.94 -4.48 5.19
C HIS A 160 30.50 -3.60 6.31
N GLY A 161 29.67 -2.70 6.87
CA GLY A 161 30.04 -1.82 7.97
C GLY A 161 31.05 -0.73 7.58
N ARG A 162 31.15 -0.39 6.29
CA ARG A 162 32.03 0.67 5.78
C ARG A 162 31.21 1.90 5.37
N LEU A 163 31.86 3.05 5.30
CA LEU A 163 31.22 4.26 4.77
C LEU A 163 30.83 4.08 3.30
N SER A 164 29.71 4.69 2.90
CA SER A 164 29.27 4.72 1.51
C SER A 164 30.34 5.38 0.62
N LYS A 165 30.37 4.98 -0.66
CA LYS A 165 31.29 5.57 -1.66
C LYS A 165 30.76 6.87 -2.28
N GLY A 166 29.57 7.30 -1.88
CA GLY A 166 28.86 8.45 -2.42
C GLY A 166 27.43 8.48 -1.87
N GLU A 167 26.60 9.34 -2.44
CA GLU A 167 25.22 9.52 -2.01
C GLU A 167 24.22 8.98 -3.05
N LEU A 168 23.11 8.44 -2.57
CA LEU A 168 21.99 8.05 -3.43
C LEU A 168 21.30 9.31 -3.97
N ASN A 169 21.18 9.43 -5.29
CA ASN A 169 20.47 10.51 -5.96
C ASN A 169 19.01 10.12 -6.28
N ILE A 170 18.25 11.07 -6.85
CA ILE A 170 16.84 10.87 -7.22
C ILE A 170 16.70 9.74 -8.25
N SER A 171 17.56 9.67 -9.27
CA SER A 171 17.48 8.61 -10.29
C SER A 171 17.65 7.20 -9.72
N HIS A 172 18.48 7.01 -8.68
CA HIS A 172 18.59 5.71 -8.00
C HIS A 172 17.27 5.35 -7.31
N VAL A 173 16.65 6.30 -6.62
CA VAL A 173 15.35 6.10 -5.95
C VAL A 173 14.25 5.80 -6.95
N GLU A 174 14.18 6.56 -8.04
CA GLU A 174 13.21 6.34 -9.12
C GLU A 174 13.37 4.95 -9.75
N ALA A 175 14.61 4.51 -10.01
CA ALA A 175 14.88 3.18 -10.53
C ALA A 175 14.48 2.05 -9.56
N LEU A 176 14.67 2.25 -8.25
CA LEU A 176 14.21 1.30 -7.22
C LEU A 176 12.68 1.26 -7.14
N VAL A 177 12.04 2.43 -7.16
CA VAL A 177 10.58 2.60 -7.08
C VAL A 177 9.89 2.03 -8.32
N ALA A 178 10.49 2.16 -9.51
CA ALA A 178 9.95 1.59 -10.74
C ALA A 178 9.77 0.06 -10.67
N LEU A 179 10.54 -0.65 -9.83
CA LEU A 179 10.32 -2.09 -9.62
C LEU A 179 8.91 -2.39 -9.08
N SER A 180 8.30 -1.46 -8.33
CA SER A 180 6.97 -1.62 -7.71
C SER A 180 5.84 -1.80 -8.73
N GLU A 181 6.07 -1.44 -10.00
CA GLU A 181 5.18 -1.73 -11.13
C GLU A 181 5.05 -3.25 -11.37
N HIS A 182 5.99 -4.05 -10.86
CA HIS A 182 5.93 -5.49 -10.98
C HIS A 182 4.82 -6.09 -10.11
N PRO A 183 3.89 -6.89 -10.68
CA PRO A 183 2.72 -7.40 -9.95
C PRO A 183 3.03 -8.16 -8.66
N ILE A 184 4.16 -8.87 -8.61
CA ILE A 184 4.56 -9.60 -7.40
C ILE A 184 4.87 -8.67 -6.22
N LEU A 185 5.36 -7.46 -6.49
CA LEU A 185 5.74 -6.51 -5.45
C LEU A 185 4.55 -5.73 -4.91
N GLY A 186 3.40 -5.78 -5.59
CA GLY A 186 2.12 -5.28 -5.07
C GLY A 186 2.06 -3.77 -4.84
N GLY A 187 3.02 -2.99 -5.35
CA GLY A 187 3.10 -1.54 -5.13
C GLY A 187 3.45 -1.16 -3.69
N PHE A 188 3.18 0.11 -3.34
CA PHE A 188 3.26 0.64 -1.97
C PHE A 188 1.89 0.79 -1.32
N LEU A 189 0.85 0.14 -1.85
CA LEU A 189 -0.55 0.42 -1.48
C LEU A 189 -0.78 0.33 0.02
N ASN A 190 -0.22 -0.67 0.70
CA ASN A 190 -0.37 -0.80 2.15
C ASN A 190 0.38 0.31 2.90
N GLU A 191 1.61 0.61 2.51
CA GLU A 191 2.39 1.67 3.15
C GLU A 191 1.83 3.08 2.89
N GLU A 192 1.28 3.32 1.70
CA GLU A 192 0.61 4.56 1.34
C GLU A 192 -0.72 4.72 2.09
N ILE A 193 -1.49 3.63 2.26
CA ILE A 193 -2.69 3.61 3.12
C ILE A 193 -2.30 3.89 4.58
N ASP A 194 -1.30 3.21 5.11
CA ASP A 194 -0.83 3.39 6.49
C ASP A 194 -0.37 4.84 6.72
N ASP A 195 0.41 5.41 5.80
CA ASP A 195 0.92 6.78 5.93
C ASP A 195 -0.16 7.84 5.75
N GLN A 196 -1.12 7.60 4.85
CA GLN A 196 -2.30 8.43 4.70
C GLN A 196 -3.13 8.41 5.99
N LEU A 197 -3.35 7.24 6.58
CA LEU A 197 -4.07 7.10 7.84
C LEU A 197 -3.35 7.85 8.98
N LEU A 198 -2.03 7.69 9.11
CA LEU A 198 -1.22 8.45 10.09
C LEU A 198 -1.32 9.96 9.88
N THR A 199 -1.32 10.42 8.63
CA THR A 199 -1.46 11.83 8.29
C THR A 199 -2.84 12.35 8.67
N GLU A 200 -3.90 11.59 8.38
CA GLU A 200 -5.26 11.92 8.80
C GLU A 200 -5.39 11.95 10.32
N HIS A 201 -4.80 11.01 11.08
CA HIS A 201 -4.81 11.08 12.54
C HIS A 201 -4.03 12.28 13.09
N ALA A 202 -2.89 12.64 12.50
CA ALA A 202 -2.13 13.81 12.92
C ALA A 202 -2.93 15.11 12.66
N ARG A 203 -3.60 15.18 11.51
CA ARG A 203 -4.51 16.28 11.17
C ARG A 203 -5.70 16.33 12.13
N ASP A 204 -6.29 15.19 12.43
CA ASP A 204 -7.42 15.05 13.33
C ASP A 204 -7.07 15.53 14.74
N ALA A 205 -5.94 15.07 15.30
CA ALA A 205 -5.43 15.52 16.58
C ALA A 205 -5.21 17.04 16.63
N TRP A 206 -4.70 17.63 15.54
CA TRP A 206 -4.55 19.07 15.43
C TRP A 206 -5.91 19.79 15.40
N LEU A 207 -6.89 19.28 14.65
CA LEU A 207 -8.24 19.83 14.58
C LEU A 207 -8.96 19.73 15.93
N GLN A 208 -8.83 18.61 16.65
CA GLN A 208 -9.36 18.46 18.00
C GLN A 208 -8.74 19.46 18.97
N GLY A 209 -7.42 19.64 18.93
CA GLY A 209 -6.71 20.64 19.74
C GLY A 209 -7.19 22.06 19.44
N SER A 210 -7.26 22.44 18.17
CA SER A 210 -7.75 23.75 17.75
C SER A 210 -9.22 23.98 18.15
N ALA A 211 -10.06 22.95 18.08
CA ALA A 211 -11.45 23.04 18.48
C ALA A 211 -11.61 23.15 20.01
N ALA A 212 -10.76 22.46 20.79
CA ALA A 212 -10.74 22.57 22.25
C ALA A 212 -10.34 23.99 22.71
N ASP A 213 -9.32 24.58 22.06
CA ASP A 213 -8.94 25.98 22.29
C ASP A 213 -10.10 26.93 21.95
N TYR A 214 -10.83 26.66 20.87
CA TYR A 214 -11.97 27.46 20.46
C TYR A 214 -13.15 27.35 21.44
N VAL A 215 -13.46 26.15 21.95
CA VAL A 215 -14.48 25.97 23.02
C VAL A 215 -14.12 26.79 24.25
N THR A 216 -12.85 26.76 24.66
CA THR A 216 -12.34 27.57 25.77
C THR A 216 -12.53 29.06 25.51
N PHE A 217 -12.29 29.51 24.29
CA PHE A 217 -12.48 30.90 23.88
C PHE A 217 -13.96 31.33 23.86
N LEU A 218 -14.88 30.44 23.44
CA LEU A 218 -16.32 30.73 23.41
C LEU A 218 -16.90 30.93 24.82
N GLY A 219 -16.46 30.12 25.78
CA GLY A 219 -17.01 30.08 27.13
C GLY A 219 -18.37 29.37 27.21
N ASP A 220 -18.73 28.97 28.43
CA ASP A 220 -19.83 28.03 28.69
C ASP A 220 -21.21 28.54 28.20
N GLU A 221 -21.47 29.84 28.32
CA GLU A 221 -22.76 30.44 27.91
C GLU A 221 -23.00 30.32 26.40
N GLU A 222 -21.98 30.62 25.59
CA GLU A 222 -22.09 30.54 24.13
C GLU A 222 -22.10 29.09 23.64
N VAL A 223 -21.36 28.21 24.32
CA VAL A 223 -21.41 26.76 24.07
C VAL A 223 -22.83 26.23 24.31
N ALA A 224 -23.44 26.56 25.45
CA ALA A 224 -24.81 26.15 25.78
C ALA A 224 -25.82 26.63 24.72
N ARG A 225 -25.73 27.89 24.30
CA ARG A 225 -26.60 28.44 23.25
C ARG A 225 -26.47 27.70 21.92
N ARG A 226 -25.26 27.29 21.53
CA ARG A 226 -25.04 26.52 20.30
C ARG A 226 -25.56 25.09 20.40
N ILE A 227 -25.46 24.47 21.57
CA ILE A 227 -26.03 23.13 21.81
C ILE A 227 -27.56 23.19 21.65
N GLU A 228 -28.22 24.19 22.25
CA GLU A 228 -29.69 24.35 22.15
C GLU A 228 -30.19 24.56 20.71
N THR A 229 -29.32 25.05 19.82
CA THR A 229 -29.65 25.33 18.41
C THR A 229 -29.05 24.32 17.43
N ALA A 230 -28.46 23.22 17.92
CA ALA A 230 -27.76 22.26 17.05
C ALA A 230 -28.72 21.55 16.06
N ASP A 231 -29.94 21.24 16.49
CA ASP A 231 -30.96 20.59 15.65
C ASP A 231 -31.42 21.47 14.47
N ASP A 232 -31.20 22.78 14.53
CA ASP A 232 -31.54 23.70 13.43
C ASP A 232 -30.65 23.48 12.20
N TYR A 233 -29.52 22.77 12.35
CA TYR A 233 -28.62 22.43 11.26
C TYR A 233 -29.01 21.13 10.53
N LEU A 234 -29.98 20.37 11.05
CA LEU A 234 -30.54 19.22 10.34
C LEU A 234 -31.49 19.69 9.22
N PRO A 235 -31.71 18.88 8.16
CA PRO A 235 -32.61 19.23 7.07
C PRO A 235 -33.96 19.72 7.56
N PHE A 236 -34.51 20.80 6.97
CA PHE A 236 -35.79 21.36 7.40
C PHE A 236 -36.97 20.44 7.07
N ASP A 237 -36.94 19.75 5.92
CA ASP A 237 -38.02 18.86 5.50
C ASP A 237 -38.04 17.58 6.38
N PRO A 238 -39.16 17.26 7.04
CA PRO A 238 -39.30 16.04 7.82
C PRO A 238 -39.00 14.74 7.04
N LYS A 239 -39.21 14.72 5.72
CA LYS A 239 -38.91 13.56 4.88
C LYS A 239 -37.41 13.36 4.73
N ASP A 240 -36.65 14.45 4.62
CA ASP A 240 -35.20 14.39 4.51
C ASP A 240 -34.59 14.01 5.88
N ARG A 241 -35.21 14.44 6.99
CA ARG A 241 -34.81 14.04 8.36
C ARG A 241 -34.95 12.55 8.64
N LEU A 242 -35.93 11.88 8.03
CA LEU A 242 -36.12 10.43 8.16
C LEU A 242 -34.98 9.63 7.51
N THR A 243 -34.27 10.24 6.57
CA THR A 243 -33.18 9.62 5.80
C THR A 243 -31.80 10.16 6.16
N SER A 244 -31.72 11.21 6.97
CA SER A 244 -30.45 11.76 7.46
C SER A 244 -30.02 11.08 8.75
N GLU A 245 -28.72 10.94 8.93
CA GLU A 245 -28.14 10.57 10.22
C GLU A 245 -28.53 11.61 11.30
N PRO A 246 -28.86 11.17 12.53
CA PRO A 246 -29.03 12.09 13.64
C PRO A 246 -27.71 12.81 13.95
N LEU A 247 -27.78 13.88 14.73
CA LEU A 247 -26.56 14.49 15.27
C LEU A 247 -25.79 13.45 16.06
N GLN A 248 -24.47 13.41 15.84
CA GLN A 248 -23.58 12.53 16.57
C GLN A 248 -22.85 13.29 17.67
N GLU A 249 -22.45 12.57 18.71
CA GLU A 249 -21.61 13.11 19.77
C GLU A 249 -20.29 13.61 19.18
N CYS A 250 -19.93 14.85 19.50
CA CYS A 250 -18.63 15.40 19.15
C CYS A 250 -17.57 15.00 20.21
N PRO A 251 -16.40 14.44 19.82
CA PRO A 251 -15.37 14.00 20.77
C PRO A 251 -14.63 15.16 21.47
N VAL A 252 -14.86 16.41 21.05
CA VAL A 252 -14.22 17.59 21.64
C VAL A 252 -15.12 18.21 22.72
N CYS A 253 -16.37 18.50 22.37
CA CYS A 253 -17.31 19.15 23.29
C CYS A 253 -18.26 18.16 23.98
N TRP A 254 -18.24 16.87 23.63
CA TRP A 254 -19.03 15.80 24.26
C TRP A 254 -20.55 16.06 24.25
N ASN A 255 -21.05 16.63 23.15
CA ASN A 255 -22.47 16.88 22.93
C ASN A 255 -22.88 16.40 21.54
N ASP A 256 -24.14 15.95 21.41
CA ASP A 256 -24.77 15.53 20.15
C ASP A 256 -24.97 16.73 19.21
N THR A 257 -23.89 17.10 18.52
CA THR A 257 -23.76 18.39 17.82
C THR A 257 -23.00 18.26 16.51
N MET A 258 -22.59 17.05 16.15
CA MET A 258 -21.92 16.79 14.88
C MET A 258 -22.92 16.49 13.79
N VAL A 259 -22.96 17.35 12.78
CA VAL A 259 -23.74 17.15 11.56
C VAL A 259 -22.92 16.29 10.61
N CYS A 260 -23.39 15.07 10.37
CA CYS A 260 -22.71 14.10 9.53
C CYS A 260 -23.27 14.10 8.10
N GLY A 261 -22.38 14.18 7.11
CA GLY A 261 -22.74 14.17 5.68
C GLY A 261 -22.63 12.78 5.03
N SER A 262 -21.95 11.85 5.69
CA SER A 262 -21.79 10.46 5.25
C SER A 262 -21.57 9.56 6.46
N SER A 263 -21.95 8.29 6.35
CA SER A 263 -21.60 7.26 7.35
C SER A 263 -20.30 6.54 6.98
N ASP A 264 -19.78 5.78 7.93
CA ASP A 264 -18.65 4.87 7.73
C ASP A 264 -18.99 3.73 6.76
N VAL A 265 -17.96 3.17 6.13
CA VAL A 265 -18.07 2.07 5.18
C VAL A 265 -18.35 0.71 5.84
N PHE A 266 -18.20 0.61 7.16
CA PHE A 266 -18.39 -0.63 7.92
C PHE A 266 -19.83 -0.81 8.41
N GLY A 267 -20.69 0.20 8.22
CA GLY A 267 -22.09 0.21 8.64
C GLY A 267 -22.26 0.32 10.15
N MET A 268 -21.30 0.93 10.85
CA MET A 268 -21.35 1.11 12.30
C MET A 268 -22.10 2.38 12.74
N GLY A 269 -22.47 3.24 11.79
CA GLY A 269 -23.20 4.47 12.05
C GLY A 269 -22.30 5.59 12.57
N ILE A 270 -21.00 5.56 12.31
CA ILE A 270 -20.05 6.62 12.67
C ILE A 270 -19.86 7.54 11.46
N GLY A 271 -20.16 8.83 11.60
CA GLY A 271 -20.30 9.74 10.48
C GLY A 271 -19.15 10.74 10.30
N ALA A 272 -18.76 10.99 9.06
CA ALA A 272 -17.88 12.12 8.73
C ALA A 272 -18.68 13.41 8.73
N GLY A 273 -18.17 14.47 9.37
CA GLY A 273 -18.99 15.64 9.63
C GLY A 273 -18.28 16.76 10.37
N THR A 274 -19.04 17.80 10.68
CA THR A 274 -18.56 18.98 11.39
C THR A 274 -19.45 19.26 12.60
N CYS A 275 -18.82 19.53 13.74
CA CYS A 275 -19.50 19.98 14.95
C CYS A 275 -19.90 21.46 14.81
N VAL A 276 -21.20 21.74 14.96
CA VAL A 276 -21.72 23.11 14.84
C VAL A 276 -21.41 23.98 16.07
N VAL A 277 -20.97 23.37 17.16
CA VAL A 277 -20.55 24.06 18.38
C VAL A 277 -19.08 24.49 18.29
N CYS A 278 -18.17 23.51 18.21
CA CYS A 278 -16.72 23.73 18.32
C CYS A 278 -16.00 23.81 16.97
N GLY A 279 -16.68 23.54 15.85
CA GLY A 279 -16.09 23.57 14.52
C GLY A 279 -15.16 22.40 14.19
N TYR A 280 -14.97 21.44 15.11
CA TYR A 280 -14.23 20.21 14.85
C TYR A 280 -14.82 19.48 13.62
N THR A 281 -13.95 19.05 12.71
CA THR A 281 -14.34 18.32 11.51
C THR A 281 -13.68 16.95 11.50
N ARG A 282 -14.49 15.90 11.52
CA ARG A 282 -14.06 14.51 11.41
C ARG A 282 -14.08 14.09 9.94
N SER A 283 -12.94 13.63 9.44
CA SER A 283 -12.84 13.14 8.05
C SER A 283 -13.44 11.74 7.91
N ALA A 284 -13.76 11.34 6.67
CA ALA A 284 -14.26 9.99 6.40
C ALA A 284 -13.27 8.90 6.81
N ALA A 285 -11.97 9.13 6.63
CA ALA A 285 -10.92 8.19 7.03
C ALA A 285 -10.92 7.95 8.55
N ILE A 286 -11.10 9.01 9.34
CA ILE A 286 -11.18 8.91 10.81
C ILE A 286 -12.48 8.22 11.24
N ALA A 287 -13.61 8.55 10.60
CA ALA A 287 -14.88 7.88 10.87
C ALA A 287 -14.82 6.37 10.57
N ASP A 288 -14.19 5.99 9.45
CA ASP A 288 -13.97 4.59 9.07
C ASP A 288 -13.06 3.85 10.06
N ASP A 289 -11.96 4.47 10.51
CA ASP A 289 -11.07 3.87 11.50
C ASP A 289 -11.73 3.73 12.88
N GLU A 290 -12.49 4.74 13.34
CA GLU A 290 -13.30 4.66 14.56
C GLU A 290 -14.32 3.51 14.47
N ALA A 291 -14.98 3.35 13.33
CA ALA A 291 -15.92 2.26 13.07
C ALA A 291 -15.24 0.88 13.05
N MET A 292 -14.06 0.77 12.44
CA MET A 292 -13.27 -0.45 12.45
C MET A 292 -12.84 -0.83 13.88
N ASN A 293 -12.37 0.15 14.66
CA ASN A 293 -11.98 -0.05 16.05
C ASN A 293 -13.17 -0.47 16.92
N TRP A 294 -14.32 0.20 16.78
CA TRP A 294 -15.56 -0.18 17.46
C TRP A 294 -15.94 -1.62 17.10
N LYS A 295 -15.92 -1.96 15.81
CA LYS A 295 -16.25 -3.30 15.33
C LYS A 295 -15.33 -4.36 15.93
N MET A 296 -14.01 -4.11 15.96
CA MET A 296 -13.04 -5.03 16.55
C MET A 296 -13.26 -5.26 18.05
N GLN A 297 -13.57 -4.20 18.79
CA GLN A 297 -13.86 -4.29 20.24
C GLN A 297 -15.17 -5.02 20.54
N ASN A 298 -16.10 -5.06 19.58
CA ASN A 298 -17.42 -5.67 19.72
C ASN A 298 -17.57 -6.96 18.87
N LEU A 299 -16.47 -7.56 18.41
CA LEU A 299 -16.52 -8.87 17.78
C LEU A 299 -17.00 -9.91 18.80
N PRO A 300 -17.95 -10.79 18.43
CA PRO A 300 -18.34 -11.89 19.30
C PRO A 300 -17.14 -12.82 19.54
N GLU A 301 -16.89 -13.17 20.80
CA GLU A 301 -15.94 -14.22 21.17
C GLU A 301 -16.52 -15.57 20.74
N ASP A 302 -16.01 -16.14 19.63
CA ASP A 302 -16.25 -17.53 19.22
C ASP A 302 -15.17 -18.48 19.75
#